data_AF-A0A5S5BV27-F1
#
_entry.id   AF-A0A5S5BV27-F1
#
_cell.length_a   1.000
_cell.length_b   1.000
_cell.length_c   1.000
_cell.angle_alpha   90.00
_cell.angle_beta   90.00
_cell.angle_gamma   90.00
#
_symmetry.space_group_name_H-M   'P 1'
#
loop_
_entity.id
_entity.type
_entity.pdbx_description
1 polymer ?
#
loop_
_entity_poly.entity_id
_entity_poly.type
_entity_poly.pdbx_seq_one_letter_code
_entity_poly.pdbx_strand_id
1 'polypeptide(L)'
;MRQSDFKQRTTIYVGLGNRRIERVIGADGARYILKPEGGDGRERDIYDRMLAAFPPIYPKLVNRWTDDADEGVTWLLFEDLGELMHPHDPALAEEAARRMAWWHSLADRPIDPVPLRGQKPLVSEMAAEVEEKQPLLKAFLLERGMAEAGIDDALRIAGGWRPSDETLVFSHGDLHVGNYARVRGELYILDWEHAHWNYRAWDLYHLIDLSHPLYPRPSGLNWREQLLDAYADAAARLGQALDASALRADYYAAAVVFSLWMLGLIQRDLASGGGPWERTKLLAQLDETLGALAANTASAREVGVRG
;
A
#
# COMPACT_ATOMS: atom_id res chain seq x y z
N MET A 1 19.56 -4.49 -24.04
CA MET A 1 20.13 -3.19 -23.63
C MET A 1 20.81 -3.38 -22.28
N ARG A 2 22.10 -3.10 -22.17
CA ARG A 2 22.93 -3.21 -20.95
C ARG A 2 23.40 -1.83 -20.51
N GLN A 3 24.03 -1.76 -19.35
CA GLN A 3 24.52 -0.50 -18.76
C GLN A 3 25.41 0.32 -19.71
N SER A 4 26.20 -0.33 -20.56
CA SER A 4 27.05 0.28 -21.60
C SER A 4 26.29 0.99 -22.73
N ASP A 5 25.00 0.72 -22.88
CA ASP A 5 24.20 1.15 -24.03
C ASP A 5 23.48 2.49 -23.78
N PHE A 6 23.62 3.08 -22.59
CA PHE A 6 22.96 4.32 -22.20
C PHE A 6 23.84 5.55 -22.47
N LYS A 7 23.29 6.54 -23.17
CA LYS A 7 23.94 7.81 -23.50
C LYS A 7 23.92 8.80 -22.34
N GLN A 8 22.91 8.73 -21.49
CA GLN A 8 22.69 9.63 -20.37
C GLN A 8 21.96 8.89 -19.24
N ARG A 9 22.32 9.24 -18.00
CA ARG A 9 21.68 8.75 -16.77
C ARG A 9 21.35 9.94 -15.88
N THR A 10 20.18 9.93 -15.24
CA THR A 10 19.76 11.00 -14.32
C THR A 10 19.01 10.37 -13.16
N THR A 11 19.53 10.53 -11.95
CA THR A 11 18.84 10.09 -10.72
C THR A 11 17.54 10.86 -10.55
N ILE A 12 16.44 10.14 -10.44
CA ILE A 12 15.11 10.74 -10.22
C ILE A 12 14.57 10.45 -8.82
N TYR A 13 15.07 9.41 -8.15
CA TYR A 13 14.72 9.09 -6.77
C TYR A 13 15.88 8.34 -6.10
N VAL A 14 16.05 8.55 -4.80
CA VAL A 14 17.00 7.81 -3.96
C VAL A 14 16.20 7.19 -2.81
N GLY A 15 16.10 5.87 -2.83
CA GLY A 15 15.40 5.09 -1.81
C GLY A 15 16.28 4.78 -0.60
N LEU A 16 15.72 3.97 0.30
CA LEU A 16 16.43 3.48 1.48
C LEU A 16 17.69 2.69 1.08
N GLY A 17 18.77 2.85 1.84
CA GLY A 17 20.06 2.22 1.55
C GLY A 17 20.80 2.81 0.35
N ASN A 18 20.51 4.07 -0.03
CA ASN A 18 21.16 4.79 -1.14
C ASN A 18 20.95 4.15 -2.53
N ARG A 19 19.92 3.30 -2.67
CA ARG A 19 19.51 2.72 -3.95
C ARG A 19 18.90 3.80 -4.83
N ARG A 20 19.38 3.93 -6.06
CA ARG A 20 18.99 5.00 -6.98
C ARG A 20 18.05 4.47 -8.05
N ILE A 21 16.94 5.16 -8.24
CA ILE A 21 16.11 5.01 -9.43
C ILE A 21 16.53 6.10 -10.40
N GLU A 22 16.82 5.69 -11.63
CA GLU A 22 17.41 6.56 -12.64
C GLU A 22 16.58 6.57 -13.92
N ARG A 23 16.44 7.73 -14.54
CA ARG A 23 16.01 7.83 -15.93
C ARG A 23 17.24 7.71 -16.83
N VAL A 24 17.16 6.84 -17.83
CA VAL A 24 18.24 6.59 -18.78
C VAL A 24 17.78 6.78 -20.22
N ILE A 25 18.68 7.24 -21.10
CA ILE A 25 18.43 7.39 -22.53
C ILE A 25 19.23 6.34 -23.29
N GLY A 26 18.54 5.46 -24.01
CA GLY A 26 19.14 4.42 -24.85
C GLY A 26 19.87 4.97 -26.07
N ALA A 27 20.66 4.12 -26.72
CA ALA A 27 21.37 4.48 -27.95
C ALA A 27 20.42 4.92 -29.09
N ASP A 28 19.20 4.38 -29.11
CA ASP A 28 18.09 4.72 -30.00
C ASP A 28 17.41 6.07 -29.67
N GLY A 29 17.77 6.70 -28.54
CA GLY A 29 17.13 7.92 -28.05
C GLY A 29 15.85 7.69 -27.24
N ALA A 30 15.43 6.43 -27.06
CA ALA A 30 14.30 6.10 -26.20
C ALA A 30 14.67 6.27 -24.72
N ARG A 31 13.66 6.54 -23.88
CA ARG A 31 13.84 6.74 -22.43
C ARG A 31 13.31 5.55 -21.65
N TYR A 32 14.00 5.24 -20.56
CA TYR A 32 13.69 4.12 -19.69
C TYR A 32 13.90 4.50 -18.22
N ILE A 33 13.28 3.77 -17.31
CA ILE A 33 13.54 3.83 -15.87
C ILE A 33 14.37 2.63 -15.47
N LEU A 34 15.52 2.89 -14.85
CA LEU A 34 16.45 1.92 -14.33
C LEU A 34 16.31 1.85 -12.81
N LYS A 35 15.95 0.68 -12.28
CA LYS A 35 15.75 0.41 -10.85
C LYS A 35 16.61 -0.80 -10.45
N PRO A 36 17.36 -0.75 -9.34
CA PRO A 36 18.02 -1.93 -8.80
C PRO A 36 16.98 -2.85 -8.16
N GLU A 37 17.04 -4.14 -8.44
CA GLU A 37 16.16 -5.14 -7.86
C GLU A 37 16.38 -5.28 -6.34
N GLY A 38 15.31 -5.54 -5.60
CA GLY A 38 15.40 -6.02 -4.22
C GLY A 38 16.13 -7.37 -4.14
N GLY A 39 16.89 -7.60 -3.07
CA GLY A 39 17.80 -8.75 -2.95
C GLY A 39 17.16 -10.14 -2.92
N ASP A 40 15.83 -10.26 -3.02
CA ASP A 40 15.09 -11.52 -3.02
C ASP A 40 14.54 -11.93 -4.41
N GLY A 41 14.75 -11.12 -5.46
CA GLY A 41 14.31 -11.44 -6.83
C GLY A 41 12.79 -11.38 -7.05
N ARG A 42 12.06 -10.88 -6.05
CA ARG A 42 10.60 -10.94 -5.96
C ARG A 42 9.88 -10.12 -7.02
N GLU A 43 10.35 -8.90 -7.27
CA GLU A 43 9.72 -7.99 -8.23
C GLU A 43 9.68 -8.65 -9.61
N ARG A 44 10.79 -9.21 -10.05
CA ARG A 44 10.88 -9.94 -11.32
C ARG A 44 9.90 -11.11 -11.41
N ASP A 45 9.79 -11.92 -10.37
CA ASP A 45 8.88 -13.06 -10.35
C ASP A 45 7.42 -12.61 -10.48
N ILE A 46 7.06 -11.50 -9.84
CA ILE A 46 5.73 -10.88 -9.97
C ILE A 46 5.51 -10.42 -11.41
N TYR A 47 6.48 -9.76 -12.05
CA TYR A 47 6.36 -9.36 -13.45
C TYR A 47 6.17 -10.55 -14.41
N ASP A 48 6.97 -11.60 -14.24
CA ASP A 48 6.97 -12.76 -15.14
C ASP A 48 5.72 -13.63 -14.98
N ARG A 49 5.27 -13.83 -13.74
CA ARG A 49 4.22 -14.82 -13.41
C ARG A 49 2.84 -14.20 -13.20
N MET A 50 2.78 -12.96 -12.71
CA MET A 50 1.52 -12.29 -12.37
C MET A 50 1.12 -11.29 -13.43
N LEU A 51 1.95 -10.27 -13.60
CA LEU A 51 1.56 -9.07 -14.33
C LEU A 51 1.38 -9.36 -15.81
N ALA A 52 2.04 -10.38 -16.36
CA ALA A 52 1.80 -10.85 -17.72
C ALA A 52 0.32 -11.15 -18.04
N ALA A 53 -0.50 -11.50 -17.02
CA ALA A 53 -1.94 -11.74 -17.15
C ALA A 53 -2.81 -10.50 -16.86
N PHE A 54 -2.21 -9.38 -16.46
CA PHE A 54 -2.91 -8.15 -16.09
C PHE A 54 -3.24 -7.32 -17.33
N PRO A 55 -4.32 -6.53 -17.30
CA PRO A 55 -4.44 -5.38 -18.18
C PRO A 55 -3.16 -4.53 -18.10
N PRO A 56 -2.76 -3.83 -19.18
CA PRO A 56 -1.53 -3.05 -19.22
C PRO A 56 -1.66 -1.73 -18.43
N ILE A 57 -1.90 -1.85 -17.13
CA ILE A 57 -2.05 -0.77 -16.15
C ILE A 57 -0.82 -0.66 -15.25
N TYR A 58 0.35 -1.11 -15.72
CA TYR A 58 1.61 -1.11 -14.97
C TYR A 58 2.77 -0.84 -15.95
N PRO A 59 3.91 -0.26 -15.50
CA PRO A 59 5.05 0.00 -16.38
C PRO A 59 5.61 -1.31 -16.92
N LYS A 60 5.78 -1.45 -18.23
CA LYS A 60 6.38 -2.65 -18.82
C LYS A 60 7.82 -2.83 -18.40
N LEU A 61 8.16 -4.02 -17.90
CA LEU A 61 9.54 -4.46 -17.78
C LEU A 61 10.10 -4.75 -19.19
N VAL A 62 11.04 -3.92 -19.62
CA VAL A 62 11.67 -3.98 -20.95
C VAL A 62 12.85 -4.94 -20.96
N ASN A 63 13.68 -4.91 -19.92
CA ASN A 63 14.84 -5.77 -19.82
C ASN A 63 15.29 -5.96 -18.37
N ARG A 64 16.17 -6.93 -18.15
CA ARG A 64 16.87 -7.15 -16.88
C ARG A 64 18.25 -7.73 -17.09
N TRP A 65 19.18 -7.44 -16.19
CA TRP A 65 20.50 -8.08 -16.18
C TRP A 65 21.12 -7.99 -14.79
N THR A 66 22.01 -8.93 -14.48
CA THR A 66 22.87 -8.86 -13.31
C THR A 66 24.21 -8.28 -13.72
N ASP A 67 24.70 -7.30 -12.96
CA ASP A 67 25.97 -6.63 -13.22
C ASP A 67 27.03 -7.11 -12.22
N ASP A 68 27.92 -7.97 -12.69
CA ASP A 68 29.00 -8.51 -11.86
C ASP A 68 29.97 -7.41 -11.38
N ALA A 69 30.06 -6.28 -12.10
CA ALA A 69 30.91 -5.16 -11.72
C ALA A 69 30.31 -4.29 -10.62
N ASP A 70 29.00 -4.40 -10.39
CA ASP A 70 28.24 -3.69 -9.35
C ASP A 70 27.83 -4.68 -8.25
N GLU A 71 28.80 -5.45 -7.76
CA GLU A 71 28.62 -6.44 -6.68
C GLU A 71 27.53 -7.50 -6.95
N GLY A 72 27.21 -7.77 -8.23
CA GLY A 72 26.16 -8.71 -8.60
C GLY A 72 24.74 -8.14 -8.44
N VAL A 73 24.57 -6.82 -8.42
CA VAL A 73 23.26 -6.18 -8.41
C VAL A 73 22.50 -6.53 -9.69
N THR A 74 21.24 -6.95 -9.53
CA THR A 74 20.32 -7.12 -10.64
C THR A 74 19.61 -5.81 -10.92
N TRP A 75 19.65 -5.38 -12.19
CA TRP A 75 19.03 -4.17 -12.68
C TRP A 75 17.77 -4.51 -13.48
N LEU A 76 16.68 -3.79 -13.19
CA LEU A 76 15.42 -3.85 -13.91
C LEU A 76 15.25 -2.57 -14.74
N LEU A 77 14.92 -2.75 -16.02
CA LEU A 77 14.70 -1.66 -16.97
C LEU A 77 13.23 -1.60 -17.35
N PHE A 78 12.56 -0.52 -17.00
CA PHE A 78 11.15 -0.28 -17.28
C PHE A 78 10.95 0.77 -18.37
N GLU A 79 9.80 0.74 -19.03
CA GLU A 79 9.38 1.86 -19.88
C GLU A 79 9.29 3.16 -19.07
N ASP A 80 9.70 4.28 -19.67
CA ASP A 80 9.55 5.60 -19.05
C ASP A 80 8.19 6.21 -19.39
N LEU A 81 7.31 6.23 -18.39
CA LEU A 81 5.98 6.84 -18.47
C LEU A 81 6.03 8.39 -18.48
N GLY A 82 7.21 8.98 -18.30
CA GLY A 82 7.41 10.43 -18.22
C GLY A 82 7.43 10.93 -16.78
N GLU A 83 7.14 12.21 -16.60
CA GLU A 83 7.01 12.80 -15.27
C GLU A 83 5.66 12.39 -14.67
N LEU A 84 5.72 11.81 -13.46
CA LEU A 84 4.55 11.30 -12.75
C LEU A 84 4.13 12.31 -11.70
N MET A 85 2.82 12.55 -11.65
CA MET A 85 2.18 13.36 -10.62
C MET A 85 1.34 12.44 -9.74
N HIS A 86 1.41 12.67 -8.44
CA HIS A 86 0.70 11.88 -7.42
C HIS A 86 -0.32 12.76 -6.66
N PRO A 87 -1.31 13.36 -7.35
CA PRO A 87 -2.34 14.13 -6.67
C PRO A 87 -3.25 13.22 -5.86
N HIS A 88 -3.79 13.72 -4.76
CA HIS A 88 -4.96 13.12 -4.13
C HIS A 88 -6.21 13.43 -4.98
N ASP A 89 -6.35 12.71 -6.09
CA ASP A 89 -7.46 12.82 -7.04
C ASP A 89 -8.51 11.72 -6.78
N PRO A 90 -9.72 12.07 -6.30
CA PRO A 90 -10.77 11.10 -6.05
C PRO A 90 -11.16 10.25 -7.24
N ALA A 91 -11.16 10.81 -8.45
CA ALA A 91 -11.50 10.04 -9.64
C ALA A 91 -10.44 8.99 -9.96
N LEU A 92 -9.15 9.32 -9.76
CA LEU A 92 -8.05 8.38 -9.93
C LEU A 92 -8.05 7.28 -8.86
N ALA A 93 -8.29 7.64 -7.60
CA ALA A 93 -8.40 6.66 -6.52
C ALA A 93 -9.61 5.73 -6.72
N GLU A 94 -10.73 6.26 -7.22
CA GLU A 94 -11.91 5.45 -7.56
C GLU A 94 -11.61 4.47 -8.70
N GLU A 95 -10.91 4.93 -9.73
CA GLU A 95 -10.44 4.06 -10.81
C GLU A 95 -9.50 2.96 -10.28
N ALA A 96 -8.59 3.30 -9.37
CA ALA A 96 -7.71 2.34 -8.71
C ALA A 96 -8.49 1.32 -7.87
N ALA A 97 -9.50 1.75 -7.11
CA ALA A 97 -10.38 0.85 -6.35
C ALA A 97 -11.14 -0.14 -7.28
N ARG A 98 -11.61 0.33 -8.44
CA ARG A 98 -12.26 -0.54 -9.43
C ARG A 98 -11.30 -1.55 -10.05
N ARG A 99 -10.07 -1.14 -10.38
CA ARG A 99 -9.02 -2.08 -10.85
C ARG A 99 -8.59 -3.04 -9.76
N MET A 100 -8.61 -2.61 -8.49
CA MET A 100 -8.28 -3.43 -7.34
C MET A 100 -9.21 -4.62 -7.20
N ALA A 101 -10.52 -4.40 -7.33
CA ALA A 101 -11.48 -5.49 -7.35
C ALA A 101 -11.15 -6.55 -8.44
N TRP A 102 -10.63 -6.12 -9.58
CA TRP A 102 -10.20 -7.04 -10.65
C TRP A 102 -9.02 -7.91 -10.21
N TRP A 103 -7.92 -7.35 -9.70
CA TRP A 103 -6.78 -8.21 -9.31
C TRP A 103 -7.08 -9.01 -8.03
N HIS A 104 -7.93 -8.49 -7.15
CA HIS A 104 -8.48 -9.25 -6.01
C HIS A 104 -9.38 -10.42 -6.42
N SER A 105 -9.87 -10.46 -7.67
CA SER A 105 -10.60 -11.61 -8.23
C SER A 105 -9.72 -12.73 -8.74
N LEU A 106 -8.39 -12.54 -8.74
CA LEU A 106 -7.45 -13.54 -9.21
C LEU A 106 -7.18 -14.65 -8.18
N ALA A 107 -7.74 -14.56 -6.96
CA ALA A 107 -7.62 -15.56 -5.91
C ALA A 107 -8.06 -16.97 -6.34
N ASP A 108 -9.03 -17.06 -7.26
CA ASP A 108 -9.56 -18.33 -7.77
C ASP A 108 -8.74 -18.91 -8.93
N ARG A 109 -7.68 -18.22 -9.36
CA ARG A 109 -6.83 -18.68 -10.47
C ARG A 109 -5.64 -19.46 -9.96
N PRO A 110 -5.20 -20.51 -10.67
CA PRO A 110 -3.96 -21.21 -10.38
C PRO A 110 -2.80 -20.29 -10.72
N ILE A 111 -2.48 -19.43 -9.77
CA ILE A 111 -1.36 -18.53 -9.84
C ILE A 111 -0.22 -19.21 -9.09
N ASP A 112 0.79 -19.60 -9.86
CA ASP A 112 2.06 -20.18 -9.41
C ASP A 112 2.69 -19.30 -8.31
N PRO A 113 3.34 -19.87 -7.29
CA PRO A 113 3.30 -19.30 -5.95
C PRO A 113 3.92 -17.91 -5.89
N VAL A 114 3.04 -16.91 -5.79
CA VAL A 114 3.36 -15.59 -5.25
C VAL A 114 3.86 -15.80 -3.82
N PRO A 115 4.82 -14.98 -3.34
CA PRO A 115 5.19 -15.00 -1.94
C PRO A 115 3.97 -14.96 -1.04
N LEU A 116 3.85 -15.96 -0.15
CA LEU A 116 2.78 -16.03 0.84
C LEU A 116 2.85 -14.88 1.85
N ARG A 117 3.99 -14.17 1.92
CA ARG A 117 4.22 -13.09 2.88
C ARG A 117 4.85 -11.88 2.21
N GLY A 118 4.36 -10.69 2.58
CA GLY A 118 4.98 -9.40 2.28
C GLY A 118 6.17 -9.09 3.19
N GLN A 119 6.72 -7.89 3.05
CA GLN A 119 7.71 -7.34 3.99
C GLN A 119 7.09 -6.99 5.34
N LYS A 120 5.83 -6.55 5.32
CA LYS A 120 5.05 -6.22 6.51
C LYS A 120 4.36 -7.49 7.05
N PRO A 121 4.11 -7.58 8.36
CA PRO A 121 3.41 -8.72 8.96
C PRO A 121 2.01 -8.90 8.36
N LEU A 122 1.47 -10.11 8.46
CA LEU A 122 0.07 -10.36 8.12
C LEU A 122 -0.85 -9.55 9.04
N VAL A 123 -2.05 -9.25 8.57
CA VAL A 123 -2.99 -8.46 9.38
C VAL A 123 -3.37 -9.15 10.69
N SER A 124 -3.45 -10.48 10.68
CA SER A 124 -3.66 -11.28 11.89
C SER A 124 -2.52 -11.12 12.90
N GLU A 125 -1.28 -11.00 12.43
CA GLU A 125 -0.09 -10.76 13.27
C GLU A 125 -0.11 -9.32 13.82
N MET A 126 -0.53 -8.34 13.01
CA MET A 126 -0.73 -6.97 13.47
C MET A 126 -1.79 -6.87 14.57
N ALA A 127 -2.93 -7.56 14.40
CA ALA A 127 -3.99 -7.60 15.39
C ALA A 127 -3.49 -8.18 16.73
N ALA A 128 -2.72 -9.26 16.67
CA ALA A 128 -2.11 -9.86 17.86
C ALA A 128 -1.10 -8.90 18.54
N GLU A 129 -0.27 -8.19 17.76
CA GLU A 129 0.66 -7.19 18.29
C GLU A 129 -0.07 -6.02 18.96
N VAL A 130 -1.17 -5.55 18.36
CA VAL A 130 -2.04 -4.49 18.93
C VAL A 130 -2.67 -4.97 20.23
N GLU A 131 -3.13 -6.23 20.28
CA GLU A 131 -3.70 -6.85 21.48
C GLU A 131 -2.67 -6.96 22.63
N GLU A 132 -1.44 -7.35 22.32
CA GLU A 132 -0.35 -7.40 23.30
C GLU A 132 0.01 -6.01 23.85
N LYS A 133 -0.04 -4.98 23.00
CA LYS A 133 0.42 -3.62 23.31
C LYS A 133 -0.67 -2.66 23.77
N GLN A 134 -1.90 -3.12 24.01
CA GLN A 134 -3.03 -2.24 24.36
C GLN A 134 -2.72 -1.25 25.51
N PRO A 135 -2.08 -1.64 26.63
CA PRO A 135 -1.81 -0.69 27.71
C PRO A 135 -0.89 0.47 27.29
N LEU A 136 0.14 0.16 26.48
CA LEU A 136 1.09 1.14 25.96
C LEU A 136 0.42 2.07 24.94
N LEU A 137 -0.38 1.49 24.03
CA LEU A 137 -1.15 2.26 23.05
C LEU A 137 -2.16 3.18 23.74
N LYS A 138 -2.89 2.69 24.76
CA LYS A 138 -3.84 3.50 25.53
C LYS A 138 -3.16 4.70 26.17
N ALA A 139 -2.04 4.49 26.86
CA ALA A 139 -1.28 5.58 27.47
C ALA A 139 -0.81 6.60 26.43
N PHE A 140 -0.25 6.12 25.31
CA PHE A 140 0.18 6.97 24.21
C PHE A 140 -0.95 7.81 23.61
N LEU A 141 -2.12 7.22 23.39
CA LEU A 141 -3.28 7.93 22.82
C LEU A 141 -3.85 8.98 23.78
N LEU A 142 -3.88 8.68 25.09
CA LEU A 142 -4.27 9.64 26.12
C LEU A 142 -3.33 10.85 26.16
N GLU A 143 -2.01 10.63 26.08
CA GLU A 143 -1.02 11.70 25.99
C GLU A 143 -1.20 12.60 24.75
N ARG A 144 -1.78 12.06 23.68
CA ARG A 144 -2.13 12.79 22.45
C ARG A 144 -3.51 13.45 22.49
N GLY A 145 -4.18 13.40 23.64
CA GLY A 145 -5.45 14.09 23.85
C GLY A 145 -6.67 13.39 23.24
N MET A 146 -6.56 12.12 22.84
CA MET A 146 -7.74 11.35 22.46
C MET A 146 -8.61 11.07 23.69
N ALA A 147 -9.93 11.15 23.51
CA ALA A 147 -10.89 10.87 24.57
C ALA A 147 -10.85 9.37 24.96
N GLU A 148 -10.81 9.08 26.26
CA GLU A 148 -10.69 7.71 26.78
C GLU A 148 -11.76 6.77 26.22
N ALA A 149 -13.03 7.21 26.17
CA ALA A 149 -14.11 6.40 25.60
C ALA A 149 -13.86 6.01 24.12
N GLY A 150 -13.27 6.91 23.33
CA GLY A 150 -12.93 6.62 21.94
C GLY A 150 -11.75 5.64 21.82
N ILE A 151 -10.78 5.72 22.73
CA ILE A 151 -9.66 4.78 22.81
C ILE A 151 -10.18 3.39 23.19
N ASP A 152 -11.02 3.30 24.21
CA ASP A 152 -11.59 2.03 24.67
C ASP A 152 -12.44 1.36 23.58
N ASP A 153 -13.21 2.15 22.82
CA ASP A 153 -13.93 1.64 21.65
C ASP A 153 -13.00 1.08 20.57
N ALA A 154 -11.93 1.81 20.23
CA ALA A 154 -10.95 1.37 19.25
C ALA A 154 -10.24 0.07 19.67
N LEU A 155 -9.80 -0.01 20.93
CA LEU A 155 -9.11 -1.19 21.46
C LEU A 155 -10.05 -2.39 21.55
N ARG A 156 -11.32 -2.18 21.91
CA ARG A 156 -12.34 -3.23 21.89
C ARG A 156 -12.56 -3.76 20.47
N ILE A 157 -12.78 -2.88 19.49
CA ILE A 157 -12.92 -3.26 18.07
C ILE A 157 -11.70 -4.06 17.60
N ALA A 158 -10.49 -3.58 17.88
CA ALA A 158 -9.25 -4.27 17.52
C ALA A 158 -9.13 -5.65 18.18
N GLY A 159 -9.51 -5.75 19.46
CA GLY A 159 -9.47 -7.01 20.22
C GLY A 159 -10.46 -8.05 19.71
N GLY A 160 -11.65 -7.64 19.26
CA GLY A 160 -12.69 -8.55 18.78
C GLY A 160 -12.62 -8.92 17.30
N TRP A 161 -11.84 -8.19 16.50
CA TRP A 161 -11.76 -8.45 15.06
C TRP A 161 -10.78 -9.56 14.73
N ARG A 162 -11.18 -10.47 13.84
CA ARG A 162 -10.33 -11.51 13.25
C ARG A 162 -10.62 -11.57 11.75
N PRO A 163 -9.59 -11.48 10.90
CA PRO A 163 -9.80 -11.58 9.46
C PRO A 163 -10.20 -13.03 9.09
N SER A 164 -11.03 -13.17 8.06
CA SER A 164 -11.43 -14.47 7.51
C SER A 164 -10.51 -14.84 6.34
N ASP A 165 -10.08 -16.10 6.27
CA ASP A 165 -9.30 -16.62 5.13
C ASP A 165 -10.07 -16.50 3.81
N GLU A 166 -11.40 -16.45 3.84
CA GLU A 166 -12.24 -16.20 2.66
C GLU A 166 -12.03 -14.80 2.05
N THR A 167 -11.40 -13.87 2.79
CA THR A 167 -11.07 -12.53 2.29
C THR A 167 -9.63 -12.42 1.81
N LEU A 168 -8.87 -13.52 1.78
CA LEU A 168 -7.51 -13.54 1.24
C LEU A 168 -7.53 -13.33 -0.28
N VAL A 169 -6.70 -12.40 -0.76
CA VAL A 169 -6.61 -11.97 -2.15
C VAL A 169 -5.16 -11.68 -2.52
N PHE A 170 -4.87 -11.67 -3.82
CA PHE A 170 -3.59 -11.17 -4.30
C PHE A 170 -3.60 -9.65 -4.13
N SER A 171 -2.78 -9.12 -3.23
CA SER A 171 -2.68 -7.70 -2.92
C SER A 171 -1.45 -7.08 -3.56
N HIS A 172 -1.55 -5.81 -3.96
CA HIS A 172 -0.43 -4.95 -4.35
C HIS A 172 0.61 -4.84 -3.23
N GLY A 173 0.14 -4.76 -1.99
CA GLY A 173 1.00 -4.82 -0.80
C GLY A 173 1.47 -3.45 -0.28
N ASP A 174 1.49 -2.41 -1.13
CA ASP A 174 1.80 -1.04 -0.71
C ASP A 174 1.12 0.05 -1.56
N LEU A 175 -0.20 -0.06 -1.81
CA LEU A 175 -0.91 0.83 -2.75
C LEU A 175 -1.25 2.23 -2.18
N HIS A 176 -0.25 3.03 -1.85
CA HIS A 176 -0.44 4.44 -1.49
C HIS A 176 -0.43 5.35 -2.73
N VAL A 177 -0.74 6.64 -2.57
CA VAL A 177 -0.84 7.62 -3.70
C VAL A 177 0.44 7.78 -4.53
N GLY A 178 1.60 7.42 -3.98
CA GLY A 178 2.87 7.39 -4.70
C GLY A 178 2.99 6.22 -5.68
N ASN A 179 2.16 5.19 -5.53
CA ASN A 179 2.20 3.95 -6.30
C ASN A 179 1.08 3.84 -7.32
N TYR A 180 0.41 4.96 -7.62
CA TYR A 180 -0.44 5.06 -8.81
C TYR A 180 -0.39 6.47 -9.39
N ALA A 181 -0.59 6.57 -10.71
CA ALA A 181 -0.58 7.84 -11.43
C ALA A 181 -1.46 7.79 -12.67
N ARG A 182 -1.85 8.97 -13.17
CA ARG A 182 -2.51 9.12 -14.47
C ARG A 182 -1.48 9.49 -15.53
N VAL A 183 -1.38 8.67 -16.57
CA VAL A 183 -0.46 8.86 -17.69
C VAL A 183 -1.26 8.86 -18.99
N ARG A 184 -1.27 10.00 -19.69
CA ARG A 184 -2.03 10.18 -20.95
C ARG A 184 -3.52 9.80 -20.84
N GLY A 185 -4.11 10.08 -19.68
CA GLY A 185 -5.52 9.78 -19.40
C GLY A 185 -5.76 8.41 -18.77
N GLU A 186 -4.78 7.50 -18.76
CA GLU A 186 -4.92 6.13 -18.26
C GLU A 186 -4.33 5.97 -16.86
N LEU A 187 -4.91 5.09 -16.05
CA LEU A 187 -4.36 4.70 -14.75
C LEU A 187 -3.18 3.74 -14.92
N TYR A 188 -2.10 4.03 -14.18
CA TYR A 188 -0.97 3.13 -13.97
C TYR A 188 -0.78 2.87 -12.48
N ILE A 189 -0.60 1.60 -12.12
CA ILE A 189 -0.20 1.08 -10.81
C ILE A 189 1.27 0.72 -10.87
N LEU A 190 2.04 1.25 -9.94
CA LEU A 190 3.49 1.22 -9.90
C LEU A 190 3.96 0.36 -8.74
N ASP A 191 5.20 -0.11 -8.80
CA ASP A 191 5.91 -0.68 -7.65
C ASP A 191 5.29 -1.94 -7.04
N TRP A 192 5.08 -2.95 -7.89
CA TRP A 192 4.51 -4.25 -7.53
C TRP A 192 5.45 -5.15 -6.72
N GLU A 193 6.65 -4.69 -6.29
CA GLU A 193 7.63 -5.55 -5.60
C GLU A 193 7.10 -6.11 -4.27
N HIS A 194 6.12 -5.45 -3.67
CA HIS A 194 5.52 -5.85 -2.41
C HIS A 194 4.29 -6.76 -2.55
N ALA A 195 3.93 -7.19 -3.75
CA ALA A 195 2.70 -7.95 -3.96
C ALA A 195 2.74 -9.33 -3.28
N HIS A 196 1.67 -9.70 -2.57
CA HIS A 196 1.52 -10.95 -1.82
C HIS A 196 0.06 -11.30 -1.60
N TRP A 197 -0.18 -12.52 -1.09
CA TRP A 197 -1.47 -12.87 -0.52
C TRP A 197 -1.72 -12.14 0.80
N ASN A 198 -2.79 -11.36 0.87
CA ASN A 198 -3.23 -10.71 2.10
C ASN A 198 -4.75 -10.48 2.08
N TYR A 199 -5.33 -10.05 3.20
CA TYR A 199 -6.75 -9.78 3.27
C TYR A 199 -7.11 -8.53 2.47
N ARG A 200 -8.31 -8.50 1.85
CA ARG A 200 -8.80 -7.37 1.02
C ARG A 200 -8.64 -6.00 1.68
N ALA A 201 -8.86 -5.93 2.99
CA ALA A 201 -8.74 -4.72 3.77
C ALA A 201 -7.33 -4.09 3.71
N TRP A 202 -6.29 -4.88 3.42
CA TRP A 202 -4.92 -4.41 3.28
C TRP A 202 -4.78 -3.33 2.21
N ASP A 203 -5.02 -3.69 0.95
CA ASP A 203 -4.88 -2.76 -0.18
C ASP A 203 -5.90 -1.62 -0.08
N LEU A 204 -7.12 -1.92 0.38
CA LEU A 204 -8.14 -0.88 0.62
C LEU A 204 -7.67 0.14 1.66
N TYR A 205 -7.03 -0.29 2.75
CA TYR A 205 -6.46 0.62 3.73
C TYR A 205 -5.32 1.44 3.16
N HIS A 206 -4.42 0.82 2.38
CA HIS A 206 -3.31 1.53 1.72
C HIS A 206 -3.81 2.62 0.76
N LEU A 207 -4.90 2.36 0.05
CA LEU A 207 -5.51 3.31 -0.87
C LEU A 207 -6.26 4.44 -0.15
N ILE A 208 -7.02 4.10 0.89
CA ILE A 208 -8.03 5.01 1.48
C ILE A 208 -7.48 5.80 2.67
N ASP A 209 -6.76 5.13 3.57
CA ASP A 209 -6.51 5.61 4.94
C ASP A 209 -5.06 5.61 5.40
N LEU A 210 -4.15 4.95 4.67
CA LEU A 210 -2.74 4.94 5.03
C LEU A 210 -2.15 6.35 4.96
N SER A 211 -1.67 6.82 6.11
CA SER A 211 -0.85 8.02 6.22
C SER A 211 0.58 7.75 5.71
N HIS A 212 1.09 8.61 4.83
CA HIS A 212 2.42 8.46 4.25
C HIS A 212 3.29 9.74 4.43
N PRO A 213 4.54 9.66 4.94
CA PRO A 213 5.38 10.82 5.23
C PRO A 213 5.71 11.71 4.01
N LEU A 214 5.77 11.13 2.81
CA LEU A 214 6.03 11.87 1.56
C LEU A 214 4.77 12.28 0.82
N TYR A 215 3.63 11.66 1.15
CA TYR A 215 2.37 11.88 0.46
C TYR A 215 1.25 12.06 1.49
N PRO A 216 1.32 13.13 2.30
CA PRO A 216 0.37 13.37 3.36
C PRO A 216 -1.00 13.68 2.76
N ARG A 217 -2.03 13.04 3.31
CA ARG A 217 -3.40 13.25 2.85
C ARG A 217 -3.92 14.62 3.28
N PRO A 218 -4.51 15.40 2.36
CA PRO A 218 -5.19 16.64 2.71
C PRO A 218 -6.28 16.46 3.77
N SER A 219 -6.30 17.34 4.77
CA SER A 219 -7.35 17.39 5.78
C SER A 219 -8.72 17.57 5.14
N GLY A 220 -9.71 16.78 5.56
CA GLY A 220 -11.10 16.87 5.09
C GLY A 220 -11.42 16.05 3.84
N LEU A 221 -10.46 15.32 3.26
CA LEU A 221 -10.78 14.32 2.24
C LEU A 221 -11.66 13.22 2.84
N ASN A 222 -12.89 13.12 2.34
CA ASN A 222 -13.87 12.13 2.77
C ASN A 222 -14.38 11.32 1.57
N TRP A 223 -13.53 10.45 1.05
CA TRP A 223 -13.83 9.57 -0.09
C TRP A 223 -14.02 8.11 0.29
N ARG A 224 -13.95 7.76 1.59
CA ARG A 224 -13.93 6.37 2.07
C ARG A 224 -15.15 5.59 1.59
N GLU A 225 -16.33 6.15 1.78
CA GLU A 225 -17.58 5.49 1.38
C GLU A 225 -17.65 5.27 -0.13
N GLN A 226 -17.29 6.31 -0.90
CA GLN A 226 -17.25 6.29 -2.37
C GLN A 226 -16.28 5.22 -2.90
N LEU A 227 -15.07 5.12 -2.32
CA LEU A 227 -14.07 4.14 -2.76
C LEU A 227 -14.48 2.70 -2.40
N LEU A 228 -15.07 2.50 -1.22
CA LEU A 228 -15.63 1.20 -0.82
C LEU A 228 -16.80 0.79 -1.72
N ASP A 229 -17.69 1.72 -2.09
CA ASP A 229 -18.78 1.46 -3.04
C ASP A 229 -18.22 1.11 -4.43
N ALA A 230 -17.26 1.88 -4.92
CA ALA A 230 -16.66 1.65 -6.24
C ALA A 230 -15.97 0.29 -6.33
N TYR A 231 -15.30 -0.14 -5.26
CA TYR A 231 -14.72 -1.46 -5.13
C TYR A 231 -15.80 -2.56 -5.09
N ALA A 232 -16.81 -2.41 -4.22
CA ALA A 232 -17.88 -3.40 -4.06
C ALA A 232 -18.67 -3.60 -5.37
N ASP A 233 -19.02 -2.51 -6.05
CA ASP A 233 -19.68 -2.54 -7.36
C ASP A 233 -18.85 -3.26 -8.42
N ALA A 234 -17.54 -3.00 -8.45
CA ALA A 234 -16.64 -3.65 -9.39
C ALA A 234 -16.48 -5.14 -9.09
N ALA A 235 -16.35 -5.51 -7.81
CA ALA A 235 -16.28 -6.90 -7.38
C ALA A 235 -17.57 -7.68 -7.72
N ALA A 236 -18.74 -7.07 -7.51
CA ALA A 236 -20.02 -7.67 -7.87
C ALA A 236 -20.14 -7.93 -9.39
N ARG A 237 -19.67 -7.00 -10.23
CA ARG A 237 -19.65 -7.19 -11.70
C ARG A 237 -18.71 -8.31 -12.15
N LEU A 238 -17.70 -8.63 -11.33
CA LEU A 238 -16.78 -9.75 -11.56
C LEU A 238 -17.31 -11.07 -11.01
N GLY A 239 -18.52 -11.09 -10.44
CA GLY A 239 -19.15 -12.28 -9.88
C GLY A 239 -18.68 -12.62 -8.46
N GLN A 240 -17.96 -11.72 -7.79
CA GLN A 240 -17.63 -11.91 -6.38
C GLN A 240 -18.86 -11.57 -5.54
N ALA A 241 -19.39 -12.57 -4.82
CA ALA A 241 -20.53 -12.39 -3.93
C ALA A 241 -20.09 -11.72 -2.61
N LEU A 242 -19.78 -10.42 -2.67
CA LEU A 242 -19.47 -9.62 -1.49
C LEU A 242 -20.75 -8.98 -0.94
N ASP A 243 -21.04 -9.22 0.34
CA ASP A 243 -22.02 -8.42 1.07
C ASP A 243 -21.39 -7.05 1.38
N ALA A 244 -21.99 -5.97 0.85
CA ALA A 244 -21.45 -4.62 1.01
C ALA A 244 -21.41 -4.16 2.48
N SER A 245 -22.38 -4.57 3.30
CA SER A 245 -22.39 -4.25 4.72
C SER A 245 -21.30 -5.00 5.47
N ALA A 246 -21.10 -6.29 5.14
CA ALA A 246 -20.04 -7.09 5.72
C ALA A 246 -18.65 -6.56 5.32
N LEU A 247 -18.48 -6.17 4.05
CA LEU A 247 -17.25 -5.55 3.56
C LEU A 247 -16.90 -4.28 4.34
N ARG A 248 -17.89 -3.40 4.58
CA ARG A 248 -17.70 -2.16 5.34
C ARG A 248 -17.33 -2.44 6.79
N ALA A 249 -18.07 -3.33 7.44
CA ALA A 249 -17.79 -3.73 8.81
C ALA A 249 -16.38 -4.31 8.97
N ASP A 250 -15.98 -5.22 8.07
CA ASP A 250 -14.64 -5.80 8.05
C ASP A 250 -13.57 -4.73 7.79
N TYR A 251 -13.79 -3.85 6.81
CA TYR A 251 -12.87 -2.78 6.49
C TYR A 251 -12.62 -1.84 7.67
N TYR A 252 -13.66 -1.30 8.33
CA TYR A 252 -13.43 -0.35 9.42
C TYR A 252 -12.75 -1.01 10.62
N ALA A 253 -13.09 -2.26 10.92
CA ALA A 253 -12.44 -3.01 12.00
C ALA A 253 -10.94 -3.22 11.69
N ALA A 254 -10.62 -3.65 10.47
CA ALA A 254 -9.24 -3.77 10.00
C ALA A 254 -8.51 -2.41 10.01
N ALA A 255 -9.16 -1.34 9.56
CA ALA A 255 -8.59 0.01 9.54
C ALA A 255 -8.27 0.53 10.96
N VAL A 256 -9.07 0.18 11.97
CA VAL A 256 -8.77 0.47 13.38
C VAL A 256 -7.50 -0.27 13.82
N VAL A 257 -7.39 -1.58 13.52
CA VAL A 257 -6.18 -2.37 13.81
C VAL A 257 -4.95 -1.78 13.14
N PHE A 258 -5.03 -1.46 11.85
CA PHE A 258 -3.93 -0.87 11.10
C PHE A 258 -3.51 0.49 11.63
N SER A 259 -4.47 1.34 11.99
CA SER A 259 -4.17 2.66 12.54
C SER A 259 -3.45 2.52 13.89
N LEU A 260 -3.92 1.64 14.78
CA LEU A 260 -3.26 1.38 16.07
C LEU A 260 -1.85 0.81 15.89
N TRP A 261 -1.67 -0.13 14.96
CA TRP A 261 -0.37 -0.70 14.65
C TRP A 261 0.60 0.37 14.10
N MET A 262 0.14 1.19 13.15
CA MET A 262 0.91 2.30 12.58
C MET A 262 1.31 3.33 13.64
N LEU A 263 0.42 3.66 14.59
CA LEU A 263 0.72 4.55 15.70
C LEU A 263 1.85 3.99 16.59
N GLY A 264 1.87 2.68 16.82
CA GLY A 264 2.98 2.01 17.51
C GLY A 264 4.31 2.14 16.75
N LEU A 265 4.30 2.00 15.43
CA LEU A 265 5.50 2.22 14.60
C LEU A 265 5.99 3.67 14.66
N ILE A 266 5.08 4.63 14.48
CA ILE A 266 5.39 6.06 14.50
C ILE A 266 5.94 6.45 15.88
N GLN A 267 5.35 5.95 16.97
CA GLN A 267 5.85 6.17 18.32
C GLN A 267 7.30 5.68 18.48
N ARG A 268 7.59 4.47 18.01
CA ARG A 268 8.94 3.89 18.04
C ARG A 268 9.93 4.73 17.24
N ASP A 269 9.56 5.13 16.02
CA ASP A 269 10.45 5.89 15.15
C ASP A 269 10.71 7.30 15.72
N LEU A 270 9.69 7.96 16.29
CA LEU A 270 9.84 9.23 17.01
C LEU A 270 10.74 9.09 18.25
N ALA A 271 10.65 7.98 18.99
CA ALA A 271 11.51 7.71 20.15
C ALA A 271 12.97 7.46 19.75
N SER A 272 13.20 6.88 18.57
CA SER A 272 14.55 6.67 17.99
C SER A 272 15.15 7.91 17.32
N GLY A 273 14.52 9.09 17.43
CA GLY A 273 15.03 10.34 16.88
C GLY A 273 14.69 10.58 15.40
N GLY A 274 13.76 9.83 14.82
CA GLY A 274 13.29 10.03 13.44
C GLY A 274 13.27 8.79 12.56
N GLY A 275 13.97 7.70 12.93
CA GLY A 275 14.07 6.54 12.06
C GLY A 275 14.51 6.93 10.63
N PRO A 276 13.86 6.42 9.57
CA PRO A 276 14.17 6.79 8.18
C PRO A 276 13.62 8.15 7.74
N TRP A 277 12.77 8.80 8.55
CA TRP A 277 12.04 10.01 8.17
C TRP A 277 12.39 11.20 9.06
N GLU A 278 12.22 12.41 8.53
CA GLU A 278 12.35 13.62 9.34
C GLU A 278 11.25 13.66 10.42
N ARG A 279 11.61 14.11 11.62
CA ARG A 279 10.65 14.21 12.75
C ARG A 279 9.38 14.97 12.40
N THR A 280 9.48 16.05 11.63
CA THR A 280 8.33 16.84 11.18
C THR A 280 7.35 16.03 10.33
N LYS A 281 7.86 15.18 9.43
CA LYS A 281 7.04 14.30 8.60
C LYS A 281 6.38 13.20 9.43
N LEU A 282 7.09 12.64 10.42
CA LEU A 282 6.52 11.68 11.36
C LEU A 282 5.41 12.28 12.23
N LEU A 283 5.54 13.54 12.66
CA LEU A 283 4.49 14.22 13.41
C LEU A 283 3.26 14.49 12.53
N ALA A 284 3.44 14.88 11.27
CA ALA A 284 2.31 15.01 10.34
C ALA A 284 1.62 13.65 10.09
N GLN A 285 2.40 12.58 9.92
CA GLN A 285 1.88 11.22 9.78
C GLN A 285 1.12 10.77 11.03
N LEU A 286 1.62 11.12 12.22
CA LEU A 286 0.96 10.86 13.51
C LEU A 286 -0.43 11.49 13.54
N ASP A 287 -0.52 12.80 13.26
CA ASP A 287 -1.78 13.54 13.29
C ASP A 287 -2.79 12.96 12.28
N GLU A 288 -2.33 12.58 11.09
CA GLU A 288 -3.16 11.94 10.08
C GLU A 288 -3.67 10.56 10.54
N THR A 289 -2.79 9.75 11.14
CA THR A 289 -3.16 8.41 11.63
C THR A 289 -4.15 8.49 12.79
N LEU A 290 -4.00 9.47 13.69
CA LEU A 290 -4.95 9.71 14.78
C LEU A 290 -6.34 10.10 14.23
N GLY A 291 -6.37 10.95 13.21
CA GLY A 291 -7.61 11.30 12.50
C GLY A 291 -8.27 10.08 11.85
N ALA A 292 -7.50 9.24 11.16
CA ALA A 292 -7.98 8.00 10.56
C ALA A 292 -8.51 7.02 11.62
N LEU A 293 -7.81 6.83 12.74
CA LEU A 293 -8.25 5.99 13.85
C LEU A 293 -9.60 6.45 14.39
N ALA A 294 -9.75 7.74 14.68
CA ALA A 294 -10.99 8.29 15.22
C ALA A 294 -12.17 8.11 14.25
N ALA A 295 -11.97 8.43 12.97
CA ALA A 295 -13.00 8.30 11.94
C ALA A 295 -13.43 6.85 11.71
N ASN A 296 -12.47 5.91 11.63
CA ASN A 296 -12.77 4.49 11.44
C ASN A 296 -13.40 3.86 12.68
N THR A 297 -13.02 4.29 13.89
CA THR A 297 -13.67 3.85 15.13
C THR A 297 -15.14 4.29 15.18
N ALA A 298 -15.43 5.53 14.78
CA ALA A 298 -16.81 6.02 14.69
C ALA A 298 -17.61 5.22 13.65
N SER A 299 -17.07 5.05 12.44
CA SER A 299 -17.72 4.32 11.34
C SER A 299 -17.98 2.85 11.68
N ALA A 300 -17.01 2.19 12.31
CA ALA A 300 -17.15 0.81 12.80
C ALA A 300 -18.34 0.67 13.77
N ARG A 301 -18.53 1.63 14.67
CA ARG A 301 -19.67 1.63 15.60
C ARG A 301 -21.00 1.81 14.89
N GLU A 302 -21.05 2.71 13.91
CA GLU A 302 -22.26 3.01 13.14
C GLU A 302 -22.75 1.78 12.36
N VAL A 303 -21.82 1.00 11.78
CA VAL A 303 -22.17 -0.25 11.07
C VAL A 303 -22.26 -1.47 11.99
N GLY A 304 -22.21 -1.27 13.31
CA GLY A 304 -22.48 -2.30 14.29
C GLY A 304 -21.32 -3.27 14.57
N VAL A 305 -20.07 -2.91 14.24
CA VAL A 305 -18.89 -3.66 14.67
C VAL A 305 -18.81 -3.61 16.19
N ARG A 306 -19.18 -4.72 16.82
CA ARG A 306 -18.99 -4.94 18.25
C ARG A 306 -17.76 -5.82 18.38
N GLY A 307 -16.62 -5.20 18.71
CA GLY A 307 -15.50 -5.93 19.29
C GLY A 307 -15.88 -6.57 20.62
#